data_AF-A0A7Y7CHQ4-F1
#
_entry.id   AF-A0A7Y7CHQ4-F1
#
_cell.length_a   1.000
_cell.length_b   1.000
_cell.length_c   1.000
_cell.angle_alpha   90.00
_cell.angle_beta   90.00
_cell.angle_gamma   90.00
#
_symmetry.space_group_name_H-M   'P 1'
#
loop_
_entity.id
_entity.type
_entity.pdbx_description
1 polymer ?
#
loop_
_entity_poly.entity_id
_entity_poly.type
_entity_poly.pdbx_seq_one_letter_code
_entity_poly.pdbx_strand_id
1 'polypeptide(L)'
;ESLLSNANNYVQYDGNIVFSGSEGNVYAFTGTGELIRRINRKGDGPEEYSGVQDLWMQGDSIGIYTRGKYIKWYDLEGNFLDAVNVDVAAGHLIPYGNGYAMDAGYAVLDDSLRFNFAYVDKEFNTKDTFIPAGELPNMRVFTSNSTLQTYQEKVLFHRMMSDTIYAYDETYYTPFMHFDLGDDWAFKDIEKFSDQVFSQVTSSGKAWNIVSLVSERMVYISLFGGESGKNKMLIDRLTGEKVKVDLTIPESDESISLFASYWLNGELHGSIQSPDVAILISMLEEGRYSFNEGTTLEEIESSENPVLVRVKFKDSSEW
;
A
#
# COMPACT_ATOMS: atom_id res chain seq x y z
N GLU A 1 3.01 -18.40 -19.36
CA GLU A 1 1.63 -18.24 -18.86
C GLU A 1 1.69 -17.44 -17.56
N SER A 2 0.98 -16.32 -17.52
CA SER A 2 1.08 -15.31 -16.44
C SER A 2 -0.31 -14.85 -16.02
N LEU A 3 -1.23 -15.78 -15.77
CA LEU A 3 -2.52 -15.45 -15.17
C LEU A 3 -2.30 -14.91 -13.76
N LEU A 4 -2.76 -13.70 -13.51
CA LEU A 4 -2.60 -12.97 -12.25
C LEU A 4 -3.95 -12.86 -11.56
N SER A 5 -4.02 -13.18 -10.27
CA SER A 5 -5.25 -13.00 -9.49
C SER A 5 -5.49 -11.55 -9.06
N ASN A 6 -4.42 -10.75 -8.92
CA ASN A 6 -4.46 -9.31 -8.66
C ASN A 6 -3.10 -8.66 -8.98
N ALA A 7 -3.10 -7.34 -9.11
CA ALA A 7 -1.90 -6.51 -9.19
C ALA A 7 -1.99 -5.40 -8.14
N ASN A 8 -1.72 -5.75 -6.89
CA ASN A 8 -1.71 -4.82 -5.77
C ASN A 8 -0.29 -4.29 -5.54
N ASN A 9 -0.20 -3.03 -5.10
CA ASN A 9 1.07 -2.44 -4.63
C ASN A 9 2.20 -2.57 -5.65
N TYR A 10 1.89 -2.41 -6.94
CA TYR A 10 2.92 -2.39 -7.97
C TYR A 10 3.77 -1.12 -7.82
N VAL A 11 5.04 -1.25 -8.17
CA VAL A 11 6.01 -0.15 -8.22
C VAL A 11 6.42 0.08 -9.67
N GLN A 12 6.79 1.32 -9.98
CA GLN A 12 7.22 1.69 -11.31
C GLN A 12 8.54 2.47 -11.24
N TYR A 13 9.48 2.13 -12.11
CA TYR A 13 10.72 2.88 -12.30
C TYR A 13 11.15 2.82 -13.77
N ASP A 14 11.48 3.98 -14.35
CA ASP A 14 11.89 4.14 -15.76
C ASP A 14 11.00 3.39 -16.75
N GLY A 15 9.68 3.51 -16.56
CA GLY A 15 8.67 2.82 -17.35
C GLY A 15 8.40 1.38 -16.91
N ASN A 16 9.38 0.65 -16.38
CA ASN A 16 9.21 -0.74 -15.94
C ASN A 16 8.30 -0.86 -14.72
N ILE A 17 7.50 -1.92 -14.69
CA ILE A 17 6.48 -2.18 -13.68
C ILE A 17 6.80 -3.49 -12.97
N VAL A 18 6.83 -3.48 -11.64
CA VAL A 18 7.12 -4.67 -10.83
C VAL A 18 6.06 -4.81 -9.74
N PHE A 19 5.57 -6.04 -9.51
CA PHE A 19 4.70 -6.33 -8.38
C PHE A 19 4.84 -7.79 -7.92
N SER A 20 4.47 -8.02 -6.66
CA SER A 20 4.37 -9.35 -6.08
C SER A 20 3.05 -10.02 -6.45
N GLY A 21 3.12 -11.23 -7.01
CA GLY A 21 1.96 -12.08 -7.24
C GLY A 21 1.83 -13.21 -6.22
N SER A 22 0.97 -14.19 -6.53
CA SER A 22 0.74 -15.37 -5.69
C SER A 22 1.99 -16.27 -5.63
N GLU A 23 2.03 -17.16 -4.62
CA GLU A 23 3.06 -18.21 -4.48
C GLU A 23 4.52 -17.72 -4.46
N GLY A 24 4.74 -16.46 -4.09
CA GLY A 24 6.08 -15.85 -4.09
C GLY A 24 6.59 -15.56 -5.50
N ASN A 25 5.72 -15.40 -6.49
CA ASN A 25 6.15 -14.86 -7.77
C ASN A 25 6.30 -13.33 -7.66
N VAL A 26 7.31 -12.79 -8.33
CA VAL A 26 7.45 -11.37 -8.63
C VAL A 26 7.44 -11.24 -10.15
N TYR A 27 6.63 -10.34 -10.67
CA TYR A 27 6.52 -10.13 -12.10
C TYR A 27 7.12 -8.78 -12.46
N ALA A 28 7.92 -8.77 -13.52
CA ALA A 28 8.48 -7.58 -14.14
C ALA A 28 7.89 -7.42 -15.54
N PHE A 29 7.37 -6.23 -15.83
CA PHE A 29 6.79 -5.84 -17.10
C PHE A 29 7.44 -4.56 -17.61
N THR A 30 7.44 -4.36 -18.92
CA THR A 30 7.76 -3.06 -19.52
C THR A 30 6.64 -2.06 -19.23
N GLY A 31 6.89 -0.77 -19.47
CA GLY A 31 5.87 0.26 -19.36
C GLY A 31 4.71 0.16 -20.35
N THR A 32 4.87 -0.65 -21.39
CA THR A 32 3.82 -0.98 -22.37
C THR A 32 3.04 -2.24 -21.98
N GLY A 33 3.39 -2.90 -20.87
CA GLY A 33 2.68 -4.09 -20.38
C GLY A 33 3.20 -5.42 -20.95
N GLU A 34 4.36 -5.44 -21.61
CA GLU A 34 4.98 -6.69 -22.06
C GLU A 34 5.71 -7.38 -20.90
N LEU A 35 5.51 -8.68 -20.74
CA LEU A 35 6.17 -9.44 -19.68
C LEU A 35 7.67 -9.55 -19.96
N ILE A 36 8.49 -8.97 -19.07
CA ILE A 36 9.95 -9.17 -19.07
C ILE A 36 10.24 -10.53 -18.44
N ARG A 37 9.78 -10.73 -17.20
CA ARG A 37 10.09 -11.93 -16.43
C ARG A 37 9.06 -12.24 -15.35
N ARG A 38 8.82 -13.54 -15.16
CA ARG A 38 8.26 -14.10 -13.93
C ARG A 38 9.41 -14.62 -13.08
N ILE A 39 9.72 -13.93 -11.99
CA ILE A 39 10.79 -14.26 -11.06
C ILE A 39 10.18 -15.05 -9.90
N ASN A 40 10.61 -16.30 -9.70
CA ASN A 40 10.27 -17.06 -8.50
C ASN A 40 11.55 -17.60 -7.88
N ARG A 41 11.96 -16.98 -6.78
CA ARG A 41 13.09 -17.41 -5.95
C ARG A 41 12.57 -17.80 -4.57
N LYS A 42 11.37 -18.38 -4.48
CA LYS A 42 10.77 -18.73 -3.20
C LYS A 42 11.53 -19.90 -2.55
N GLY A 43 12.04 -19.67 -1.35
CA GLY A 43 12.77 -20.66 -0.57
C GLY A 43 13.54 -20.04 0.59
N ASP A 44 14.41 -20.82 1.22
CA ASP A 44 15.21 -20.41 2.38
C ASP A 44 16.73 -20.36 2.07
N GLY A 45 17.12 -20.57 0.82
CA GLY A 45 18.50 -20.46 0.36
C GLY A 45 19.07 -19.03 0.39
N PRO A 46 20.40 -18.88 0.25
CA PRO A 46 21.08 -17.59 0.32
C PRO A 46 20.63 -16.59 -0.75
N GLU A 47 20.16 -17.05 -1.91
CA GLU A 47 19.63 -16.22 -2.99
C GLU A 47 18.09 -16.20 -3.05
N GLU A 48 17.41 -16.91 -2.15
CA GLU A 48 15.97 -17.15 -2.19
C GLU A 48 15.22 -16.31 -1.14
N TYR A 49 14.04 -15.79 -1.46
CA TYR A 49 13.18 -15.12 -0.48
C TYR A 49 12.11 -16.07 0.05
N SER A 50 11.89 -16.08 1.36
CA SER A 50 10.84 -16.91 1.97
C SER A 50 9.45 -16.25 1.93
N GLY A 51 9.39 -14.95 1.65
CA GLY A 51 8.17 -14.18 1.44
C GLY A 51 8.46 -12.74 1.03
N VAL A 52 7.46 -12.07 0.45
CA VAL A 52 7.54 -10.67 0.03
C VAL A 52 6.64 -9.85 0.95
N GLN A 53 7.24 -9.02 1.82
CA GLN A 53 6.51 -8.10 2.70
C GLN A 53 6.38 -6.72 2.08
N ASP A 54 7.52 -6.15 1.64
CA ASP A 54 7.56 -4.93 0.85
C ASP A 54 8.44 -5.17 -0.38
N LEU A 55 8.13 -4.45 -1.45
CA LEU A 55 8.83 -4.50 -2.72
C LEU A 55 9.00 -3.08 -3.26
N TRP A 56 10.19 -2.77 -3.77
CA TRP A 56 10.49 -1.49 -4.39
C TRP A 56 11.51 -1.64 -5.52
N MET A 57 11.65 -0.59 -6.31
CA MET A 57 12.71 -0.48 -7.32
C MET A 57 13.71 0.60 -6.92
N GLN A 58 14.98 0.35 -7.18
CA GLN A 58 16.05 1.35 -7.11
C GLN A 58 16.91 1.21 -8.36
N GLY A 59 16.71 2.11 -9.33
CA GLY A 59 17.23 1.84 -10.68
C GLY A 59 16.52 0.63 -11.28
N ASP A 60 17.27 -0.20 -12.00
CA ASP A 60 16.81 -1.47 -12.57
C ASP A 60 16.91 -2.65 -11.58
N SER A 61 17.09 -2.36 -10.29
CA SER A 61 17.17 -3.37 -9.23
C SER A 61 15.86 -3.45 -8.45
N ILE A 62 15.41 -4.67 -8.21
CA ILE A 62 14.24 -5.01 -7.40
C ILE A 62 14.71 -5.32 -5.97
N GLY A 63 14.28 -4.50 -5.01
CA GLY A 63 14.46 -4.76 -3.59
C GLY A 63 13.25 -5.50 -3.01
N ILE A 64 13.50 -6.62 -2.34
CA ILE A 64 12.47 -7.42 -1.68
C ILE A 64 12.80 -7.50 -0.20
N TYR A 65 11.94 -6.94 0.64
CA TYR A 65 12.02 -7.13 2.07
C TYR A 65 11.26 -8.39 2.48
N THR A 66 11.98 -9.31 3.11
CA THR A 66 11.39 -10.41 3.87
C THR A 66 11.40 -10.06 5.34
N ARG A 67 10.19 -9.98 5.88
CA ARG A 67 9.91 -9.54 7.23
C ARG A 67 10.79 -10.18 8.31
N GLY A 68 11.54 -9.35 9.02
CA GLY A 68 12.41 -9.74 10.12
C GLY A 68 13.57 -10.65 9.74
N LYS A 69 13.99 -10.63 8.47
CA LYS A 69 15.09 -11.44 7.97
C LYS A 69 16.09 -10.61 7.17
N TYR A 70 15.69 -10.12 6.00
CA TYR A 70 16.62 -9.54 5.03
C TYR A 70 15.91 -8.67 3.99
N ILE A 71 16.69 -7.81 3.36
CA ILE A 71 16.42 -7.27 2.03
C ILE A 71 17.25 -8.08 1.04
N LYS A 72 16.63 -8.57 -0.04
CA LYS A 72 17.35 -9.16 -1.17
C LYS A 72 17.15 -8.32 -2.42
N TRP A 73 18.22 -8.17 -3.17
CA TRP A 73 18.27 -7.40 -4.40
C TRP A 73 18.41 -8.32 -5.60
N TYR A 74 17.63 -8.04 -6.63
CA TYR A 74 17.62 -8.78 -7.89
C TYR A 74 17.63 -7.81 -9.06
N ASP A 75 18.15 -8.22 -10.21
CA ASP A 75 17.88 -7.50 -11.46
C ASP A 75 16.49 -7.85 -12.02
N LEU A 76 16.08 -7.19 -13.10
CA LEU A 76 14.81 -7.46 -13.78
C LEU A 76 14.71 -8.87 -14.39
N GLU A 77 15.85 -9.54 -14.60
CA GLU A 77 15.91 -10.92 -15.08
C GLU A 77 15.75 -11.96 -13.96
N GLY A 78 15.78 -11.53 -12.70
CA GLY A 78 15.68 -12.36 -11.51
C GLY A 78 17.02 -12.97 -11.05
N ASN A 79 18.15 -12.40 -11.47
CA ASN A 79 19.46 -12.75 -10.96
C ASN A 79 19.68 -12.07 -9.62
N PHE A 80 20.19 -12.82 -8.65
CA PHE A 80 20.54 -12.28 -7.35
C PHE A 80 21.73 -11.32 -7.46
N LEU A 81 21.61 -10.16 -6.82
CA LEU A 81 22.64 -9.12 -6.80
C LEU A 81 23.31 -9.03 -5.43
N ASP A 82 22.51 -8.90 -4.37
CA ASP A 82 23.01 -8.71 -3.01
C ASP A 82 21.93 -9.01 -1.94
N ALA A 83 22.36 -9.15 -0.68
CA ALA A 83 21.48 -9.28 0.47
C ALA A 83 21.99 -8.48 1.66
N VAL A 84 21.07 -7.81 2.36
CA VAL A 84 21.34 -7.13 3.61
C VAL A 84 20.47 -7.74 4.70
N ASN A 85 21.07 -8.15 5.82
CA ASN A 85 20.30 -8.66 6.96
C ASN A 85 19.54 -7.53 7.64
N VAL A 86 18.32 -7.84 8.07
CA VAL A 86 17.47 -6.93 8.84
C VAL A 86 17.23 -7.59 10.19
N ASP A 87 18.03 -7.23 11.17
CA ASP A 87 18.01 -7.84 12.52
C ASP A 87 16.87 -7.30 13.40
N VAL A 88 15.85 -6.70 12.77
CA VAL A 88 14.66 -6.13 13.41
C VAL A 88 13.41 -6.67 12.72
N ALA A 89 12.43 -7.13 13.50
CA ALA A 89 11.18 -7.70 12.99
C ALA A 89 10.15 -6.65 12.51
N ALA A 90 10.60 -5.65 11.73
CA ALA A 90 9.76 -4.56 11.24
C ALA A 90 8.57 -5.08 10.43
N GLY A 91 7.41 -4.44 10.64
CA GLY A 91 6.19 -4.66 9.87
C GLY A 91 6.38 -4.29 8.41
N HIS A 92 6.87 -3.07 8.17
CA HIS A 92 7.13 -2.53 6.84
C HIS A 92 8.44 -1.77 6.78
N LEU A 93 9.02 -1.71 5.59
CA LEU A 93 10.32 -1.09 5.33
C LEU A 93 10.34 -0.45 3.93
N ILE A 94 10.73 0.82 3.83
CA ILE A 94 10.98 1.48 2.54
C ILE A 94 12.32 2.23 2.55
N PRO A 95 13.02 2.32 1.40
CA PRO A 95 14.18 3.20 1.27
C PRO A 95 13.79 4.66 1.50
N TYR A 96 14.62 5.40 2.22
CA TYR A 96 14.43 6.83 2.44
C TYR A 96 15.76 7.53 2.76
N GLY A 97 16.05 8.62 2.07
CA GLY A 97 17.32 9.34 2.21
C GLY A 97 18.52 8.41 1.99
N ASN A 98 19.45 8.42 2.95
CA ASN A 98 20.61 7.52 2.97
C ASN A 98 20.39 6.21 3.76
N GLY A 99 19.13 5.79 3.98
CA GLY A 99 18.82 4.64 4.81
C GLY A 99 17.42 4.11 4.57
N TYR A 100 16.72 3.72 5.64
CA TYR A 100 15.38 3.16 5.56
C TYR A 100 14.45 3.74 6.63
N ALA A 101 13.20 3.98 6.23
CA ALA A 101 12.10 4.23 7.17
C ALA A 101 11.42 2.90 7.49
N MET A 102 11.13 2.68 8.77
CA MET A 102 10.62 1.40 9.27
C MET A 102 9.34 1.59 10.08
N ASP A 103 8.32 0.81 9.76
CA ASP A 103 7.29 0.45 10.72
C ASP A 103 7.90 -0.66 11.57
N ALA A 104 8.43 -0.28 12.74
CA ALA A 104 9.09 -1.23 13.61
C ALA A 104 8.11 -2.22 14.25
N GLY A 105 6.78 -2.03 14.11
CA GLY A 105 5.80 -3.10 14.34
C GLY A 105 5.95 -3.82 15.68
N TYR A 106 6.16 -3.06 16.75
CA TYR A 106 6.41 -3.56 18.12
C TYR A 106 7.76 -4.23 18.38
N ALA A 107 8.71 -4.14 17.45
CA ALA A 107 10.08 -4.62 17.63
C ALA A 107 10.80 -3.82 18.73
N VAL A 108 11.73 -4.51 19.42
CA VAL A 108 12.67 -3.87 20.33
C VAL A 108 13.80 -3.30 19.48
N LEU A 109 14.05 -2.00 19.59
CA LEU A 109 15.04 -1.30 18.78
C LEU A 109 16.25 -0.82 19.60
N ASP A 110 16.05 -0.54 20.88
CA ASP A 110 17.09 0.01 21.77
C ASP A 110 16.81 -0.39 23.22
N ASP A 111 17.75 -1.08 23.88
CA ASP A 111 17.75 -1.35 25.33
C ASP A 111 16.37 -1.60 25.98
N SER A 112 15.56 -2.48 25.37
CA SER A 112 14.17 -2.87 25.75
C SER A 112 13.03 -1.91 25.38
N LEU A 113 13.34 -0.74 24.83
CA LEU A 113 12.38 0.21 24.29
C LEU A 113 11.83 -0.24 22.93
N ARG A 114 10.55 0.07 22.73
CA ARG A 114 9.80 -0.24 21.53
C ARG A 114 9.23 1.05 20.98
N PHE A 115 9.38 1.24 19.68
CA PHE A 115 8.82 2.37 18.96
C PHE A 115 8.03 1.85 17.77
N ASN A 116 7.03 2.60 17.32
CA ASN A 116 6.25 2.20 16.15
C ASN A 116 6.94 2.61 14.85
N PHE A 117 7.70 3.70 14.87
CA PHE A 117 8.44 4.18 13.72
C PHE A 117 9.91 4.37 14.06
N ALA A 118 10.79 4.05 13.11
CA ALA A 118 12.21 4.31 13.21
C ALA A 118 12.82 4.69 11.85
N TYR A 119 13.87 5.50 11.91
CA TYR A 119 14.77 5.75 10.80
C TYR A 119 16.13 5.11 11.12
N VAL A 120 16.66 4.34 10.16
CA VAL A 120 17.94 3.63 10.28
C VAL A 120 18.83 3.94 9.09
N ASP A 121 20.15 3.85 9.26
CA ASP A 121 21.09 3.89 8.13
C ASP A 121 21.11 2.57 7.33
N LYS A 122 21.97 2.49 6.30
CA LYS A 122 22.08 1.29 5.43
C LYS A 122 22.57 0.06 6.16
N GLU A 123 23.31 0.27 7.26
CA GLU A 123 23.82 -0.77 8.14
C GLU A 123 22.81 -1.10 9.26
N PHE A 124 21.58 -0.58 9.20
CA PHE A 124 20.51 -0.77 10.19
C PHE A 124 20.83 -0.24 11.59
N ASN A 125 21.74 0.72 11.72
CA ASN A 125 21.91 1.45 12.98
C ASN A 125 20.77 2.46 13.13
N THR A 126 20.05 2.39 14.25
CA THR A 126 19.01 3.35 14.62
C THR A 126 19.57 4.77 14.69
N LYS A 127 18.97 5.67 13.91
CA LYS A 127 19.26 7.12 13.95
C LYS A 127 18.20 7.87 14.74
N ASP A 128 16.94 7.57 14.46
CA ASP A 128 15.80 8.21 15.10
C ASP A 128 14.67 7.22 15.38
N THR A 129 13.94 7.46 16.46
CA THR A 129 12.78 6.66 16.86
C THR A 129 11.63 7.55 17.31
N PHE A 130 10.41 7.16 16.92
CA PHE A 130 9.22 7.96 17.19
C PHE A 130 8.02 7.10 17.56
N ILE A 131 7.12 7.70 18.34
CA ILE A 131 5.95 7.05 18.95
C ILE A 131 6.35 5.83 19.78
N PRO A 132 6.65 6.02 21.09
CA PRO A 132 6.82 4.90 22.00
C PRO A 132 5.64 3.93 21.90
N ALA A 133 5.92 2.64 21.83
CA ALA A 133 4.88 1.63 21.83
C ALA A 133 4.26 1.59 23.25
N GLY A 134 2.99 1.99 23.37
CA GLY A 134 2.23 1.94 24.63
C GLY A 134 1.89 0.52 25.10
N GLU A 135 0.89 0.35 25.98
CA GLU A 135 0.37 -0.98 26.32
C GLU A 135 -0.10 -1.69 25.03
N LEU A 136 0.52 -2.83 24.75
CA LEU A 136 0.30 -3.56 23.51
C LEU A 136 -0.77 -4.64 23.73
N PRO A 137 -1.63 -4.91 22.73
CA PRO A 137 -2.28 -6.20 22.69
C PRO A 137 -1.21 -7.28 22.74
N ASN A 138 -1.44 -8.38 23.47
CA ASN A 138 -0.52 -9.52 23.51
C ASN A 138 -0.60 -10.35 22.21
N MET A 139 -0.71 -9.67 21.07
CA MET A 139 -0.71 -10.24 19.75
C MET A 139 0.01 -9.28 18.80
N ARG A 140 0.67 -9.88 17.81
CA ARG A 140 1.31 -9.09 16.78
C ARG A 140 0.32 -8.80 15.66
N VAL A 141 0.18 -7.54 15.28
CA VAL A 141 -0.76 -7.05 14.26
C VAL A 141 0.01 -6.73 13.00
N PHE A 142 -0.41 -7.29 11.85
CA PHE A 142 0.25 -7.10 10.56
C PHE A 142 -0.75 -6.84 9.44
N THR A 143 -0.27 -6.14 8.42
CA THR A 143 -0.96 -5.88 7.17
C THR A 143 -0.03 -6.20 6.01
N SER A 144 -0.62 -6.54 4.86
CA SER A 144 0.08 -6.65 3.58
C SER A 144 0.17 -5.30 2.86
N ASN A 145 -0.72 -4.35 3.18
CA ASN A 145 -0.62 -2.99 2.67
C ASN A 145 0.43 -2.24 3.47
N SER A 146 1.36 -1.58 2.76
CA SER A 146 2.40 -0.81 3.42
C SER A 146 1.80 0.29 4.30
N THR A 147 2.32 0.40 5.52
CA THR A 147 2.01 1.50 6.46
C THR A 147 2.89 2.72 6.19
N LEU A 148 3.80 2.64 5.22
CA LEU A 148 4.74 3.68 4.83
C LEU A 148 4.45 4.13 3.40
N GLN A 149 4.57 5.43 3.16
CA GLN A 149 4.41 6.02 1.83
C GLN A 149 5.48 7.09 1.63
N THR A 150 6.15 7.10 0.48
CA THR A 150 6.95 8.26 0.06
C THR A 150 6.01 9.40 -0.35
N TYR A 151 6.33 10.62 0.06
CA TYR A 151 5.57 11.81 -0.27
C TYR A 151 6.50 13.02 -0.33
N GLN A 152 6.74 13.53 -1.55
CA GLN A 152 7.75 14.57 -1.79
C GLN A 152 9.10 14.14 -1.17
N GLU A 153 9.71 14.99 -0.35
CA GLU A 153 10.96 14.69 0.38
C GLU A 153 10.72 14.04 1.75
N LYS A 154 9.50 13.53 2.02
CA LYS A 154 9.08 12.99 3.31
C LYS A 154 8.65 11.52 3.22
N VAL A 155 8.57 10.88 4.37
CA VAL A 155 7.84 9.61 4.54
C VAL A 155 6.60 9.86 5.38
N LEU A 156 5.46 9.38 4.89
CA LEU A 156 4.23 9.29 5.65
C LEU A 156 4.13 7.93 6.31
N PHE A 157 3.76 7.91 7.59
CA PHE A 157 3.50 6.71 8.36
C PHE A 157 2.03 6.70 8.82
N HIS A 158 1.28 5.70 8.35
CA HIS A 158 -0.09 5.45 8.75
C HIS A 158 -0.20 4.00 9.26
N ARG A 159 -0.07 3.87 10.58
CA ARG A 159 -0.14 2.58 11.25
C ARG A 159 -1.57 2.04 11.24
N MET A 160 -1.70 0.71 11.25
CA MET A 160 -2.98 0.07 11.54
C MET A 160 -3.58 0.57 12.85
N MET A 161 -4.90 0.72 12.88
CA MET A 161 -5.66 1.16 14.08
C MET A 161 -5.28 2.56 14.58
N SER A 162 -4.66 3.37 13.71
CA SER A 162 -4.45 4.79 13.92
C SER A 162 -5.46 5.57 13.08
N ASP A 163 -5.95 6.68 13.61
CA ASP A 163 -6.72 7.69 12.86
C ASP A 163 -5.82 8.82 12.34
N THR A 164 -4.52 8.74 12.62
CA THR A 164 -3.57 9.82 12.37
C THR A 164 -2.42 9.32 11.50
N ILE A 165 -2.13 10.09 10.45
CA ILE A 165 -0.94 9.97 9.60
C ILE A 165 0.13 10.91 10.18
N TYR A 166 1.35 10.41 10.29
CA TYR A 166 2.51 11.19 10.68
C TYR A 166 3.44 11.39 9.48
N ALA A 167 4.14 12.51 9.42
CA ALA A 167 5.17 12.77 8.42
C ALA A 167 6.55 12.85 9.07
N TYR A 168 7.55 12.32 8.38
CA TYR A 168 8.96 12.35 8.75
C TYR A 168 9.81 12.97 7.63
N ASP A 169 10.71 13.90 7.98
CA ASP A 169 11.60 14.60 7.03
C ASP A 169 13.08 14.61 7.45
N GLU A 170 13.58 13.51 8.02
CA GLU A 170 14.92 13.36 8.61
C GLU A 170 15.19 14.22 9.86
N THR A 171 14.38 15.25 10.11
CA THR A 171 14.56 16.14 11.27
C THR A 171 13.37 16.09 12.21
N TYR A 172 12.16 16.12 11.66
CA TYR A 172 10.93 16.23 12.42
C TYR A 172 10.01 15.05 12.16
N TYR A 173 9.32 14.65 13.22
CA TYR A 173 8.22 13.70 13.17
C TYR A 173 6.97 14.36 13.71
N THR A 174 6.00 14.65 12.84
CA THR A 174 4.84 15.48 13.20
C THR A 174 3.54 14.87 12.70
N PRO A 175 2.42 15.02 13.44
CA PRO A 175 1.10 14.74 12.90
C PRO A 175 0.91 15.50 11.58
N PHE A 176 0.50 14.79 10.54
CA PHE A 176 0.30 15.31 9.19
C PHE A 176 -1.19 15.43 8.86
N MET A 177 -1.98 14.44 9.26
CA MET A 177 -3.41 14.38 9.02
C MET A 177 -4.10 13.55 10.10
N HIS A 178 -5.28 13.98 10.55
CA HIS A 178 -6.11 13.25 11.49
C HIS A 178 -7.51 13.04 10.89
N PHE A 179 -8.00 11.81 10.92
CA PHE A 179 -9.32 11.42 10.46
C PHE A 179 -10.29 11.38 11.65
N ASP A 180 -11.09 12.44 11.81
CA ASP A 180 -12.11 12.47 12.84
C ASP A 180 -13.35 11.65 12.40
N LEU A 181 -13.44 10.43 12.92
CA LEU A 181 -14.57 9.52 12.71
C LEU A 181 -15.59 9.58 13.88
N GLY A 182 -15.39 10.43 14.88
CA GLY A 182 -16.32 10.57 16.02
C GLY A 182 -16.67 9.23 16.67
N ASP A 183 -17.98 9.00 16.87
CA ASP A 183 -18.49 7.76 17.47
C ASP A 183 -18.35 6.52 16.58
N ASP A 184 -18.05 6.70 15.30
CA ASP A 184 -17.87 5.61 14.32
C ASP A 184 -16.44 5.03 14.34
N TRP A 185 -15.56 5.56 15.19
CA TRP A 185 -14.24 4.97 15.44
C TRP A 185 -14.31 3.87 16.49
N ALA A 186 -13.88 2.67 16.13
CA ALA A 186 -13.97 1.49 17.00
C ALA A 186 -13.07 1.58 18.24
N PHE A 187 -12.00 2.39 18.20
CA PHE A 187 -11.06 2.52 19.31
C PHE A 187 -11.32 3.72 20.22
N LYS A 188 -12.36 4.52 19.96
CA LYS A 188 -12.67 5.71 20.76
C LYS A 188 -12.78 5.42 22.26
N ASP A 189 -13.43 4.31 22.61
CA ASP A 189 -13.72 3.92 24.00
C ASP A 189 -12.84 2.74 24.49
N ILE A 190 -11.81 2.37 23.73
CA ILE A 190 -10.92 1.25 24.08
C ILE A 190 -9.72 1.79 24.86
N GLU A 191 -9.83 1.76 26.19
CA GLU A 191 -8.75 2.19 27.08
C GLU A 191 -7.60 1.17 27.17
N LYS A 192 -7.89 -0.12 27.00
CA LYS A 192 -6.91 -1.21 27.09
C LYS A 192 -7.12 -2.29 26.04
N PHE A 193 -6.03 -2.69 25.42
CA PHE A 193 -6.02 -3.79 24.46
C PHE A 193 -6.10 -5.14 25.18
N SER A 194 -7.13 -5.92 24.84
CA SER A 194 -7.25 -7.32 25.25
C SER A 194 -7.00 -8.25 24.06
N ASP A 195 -6.80 -9.54 24.31
CA ASP A 195 -6.67 -10.55 23.26
C ASP A 195 -7.91 -10.67 22.36
N GLN A 196 -9.05 -10.13 22.81
CA GLN A 196 -10.32 -10.13 22.07
C GLN A 196 -10.59 -8.83 21.29
N VAL A 197 -9.68 -7.86 21.37
CA VAL A 197 -9.92 -6.51 20.81
C VAL A 197 -10.31 -6.55 19.33
N PHE A 198 -9.68 -7.42 18.53
CA PHE A 198 -10.03 -7.54 17.11
C PHE A 198 -11.44 -8.06 16.89
N SER A 199 -11.86 -9.07 17.66
CA SER A 199 -13.23 -9.59 17.59
C SER A 199 -14.25 -8.51 18.02
N GLN A 200 -13.90 -7.71 19.03
CA GLN A 200 -14.75 -6.62 19.50
C GLN A 200 -14.91 -5.52 18.44
N VAL A 201 -13.80 -5.05 17.85
CA VAL A 201 -13.88 -3.98 16.85
C VAL A 201 -14.51 -4.46 15.55
N THR A 202 -14.28 -5.70 15.11
CA THR A 202 -14.92 -6.22 13.89
C THR A 202 -16.43 -6.45 14.08
N SER A 203 -16.87 -6.89 15.27
CA SER A 203 -18.29 -7.08 15.58
C SER A 203 -19.03 -5.78 15.91
N SER A 204 -18.31 -4.70 16.23
CA SER A 204 -18.92 -3.41 16.57
C SER A 204 -19.65 -2.73 15.42
N GLY A 205 -19.36 -3.13 14.17
CA GLY A 205 -19.85 -2.43 12.98
C GLY A 205 -19.23 -1.05 12.79
N LYS A 206 -18.23 -0.65 13.58
CA LYS A 206 -17.51 0.63 13.47
C LYS A 206 -16.26 0.51 12.61
N ALA A 207 -15.74 1.63 12.13
CA ALA A 207 -14.45 1.66 11.43
C ALA A 207 -13.31 1.37 12.41
N TRP A 208 -12.40 0.47 12.05
CA TRP A 208 -11.28 0.04 12.90
C TRP A 208 -9.93 0.12 12.17
N ASN A 209 -9.91 0.39 10.88
CA ASN A 209 -8.67 0.68 10.17
C ASN A 209 -8.90 1.60 8.99
N ILE A 210 -7.92 2.43 8.70
CA ILE A 210 -7.92 3.35 7.57
C ILE A 210 -6.68 3.04 6.76
N VAL A 211 -6.85 2.69 5.48
CA VAL A 211 -5.74 2.67 4.52
C VAL A 211 -5.85 3.93 3.69
N SER A 212 -4.78 4.71 3.63
CA SER A 212 -4.77 6.00 2.93
C SER A 212 -3.67 6.06 1.88
N LEU A 213 -3.98 6.69 0.75
CA LEU A 213 -3.01 7.11 -0.24
C LEU A 213 -3.09 8.63 -0.37
N VAL A 214 -1.99 9.31 -0.09
CA VAL A 214 -1.92 10.77 -0.02
C VAL A 214 -1.20 11.33 -1.25
N SER A 215 -1.85 12.23 -1.98
CA SER A 215 -1.21 13.12 -2.96
C SER A 215 -1.15 14.55 -2.43
N GLU A 216 -0.59 15.49 -3.19
CA GLU A 216 -0.55 16.91 -2.82
C GLU A 216 -1.93 17.52 -2.58
N ARG A 217 -2.93 17.11 -3.37
CA ARG A 217 -4.28 17.68 -3.30
C ARG A 217 -5.33 16.73 -2.78
N MET A 218 -5.25 15.46 -3.15
CA MET A 218 -6.29 14.46 -2.84
C MET A 218 -5.77 13.41 -1.86
N VAL A 219 -6.66 12.91 -1.02
CA VAL A 219 -6.45 11.70 -0.23
C VAL A 219 -7.51 10.67 -0.62
N TYR A 220 -7.06 9.51 -1.05
CA TYR A 220 -7.93 8.35 -1.23
C TYR A 220 -7.84 7.50 0.04
N ILE A 221 -8.97 7.18 0.66
CA ILE A 221 -9.03 6.32 1.84
C ILE A 221 -9.93 5.11 1.62
N SER A 222 -9.56 3.99 2.24
CA SER A 222 -10.40 2.81 2.42
C SER A 222 -10.59 2.55 3.91
N LEU A 223 -11.83 2.68 4.38
CA LEU A 223 -12.24 2.45 5.76
C LEU A 223 -12.64 0.99 5.96
N PHE A 224 -11.98 0.28 6.87
CA PHE A 224 -12.30 -1.10 7.21
C PHE A 224 -13.21 -1.12 8.45
N GLY A 225 -14.31 -1.88 8.39
CA GLY A 225 -15.41 -1.81 9.36
C GLY A 225 -16.58 -0.96 8.83
N GLY A 226 -17.70 -0.85 9.58
CA GLY A 226 -18.94 -0.20 9.09
C GLY A 226 -20.07 -1.19 8.75
N GLU A 227 -21.33 -0.71 8.72
CA GLU A 227 -22.52 -1.48 8.24
C GLU A 227 -22.40 -1.95 6.77
N SER A 228 -21.48 -1.39 5.98
CA SER A 228 -21.31 -1.71 4.55
C SER A 228 -19.99 -2.37 4.16
N GLY A 229 -19.04 -2.54 5.10
CA GLY A 229 -17.68 -2.93 4.73
C GLY A 229 -16.98 -1.90 3.82
N LYS A 230 -15.65 -2.01 3.71
CA LYS A 230 -14.70 -1.20 2.90
C LYS A 230 -15.28 0.06 2.21
N ASN A 231 -15.60 1.10 2.98
CA ASN A 231 -16.04 2.37 2.40
C ASN A 231 -14.83 3.11 1.81
N LYS A 232 -14.91 3.43 0.52
CA LYS A 232 -13.89 4.18 -0.21
C LYS A 232 -14.30 5.64 -0.28
N MET A 233 -13.40 6.55 0.08
CA MET A 233 -13.66 7.99 0.01
C MET A 233 -12.49 8.72 -0.64
N LEU A 234 -12.82 9.83 -1.29
CA LEU A 234 -11.87 10.81 -1.78
C LEU A 234 -12.06 12.10 -0.98
N ILE A 235 -10.96 12.71 -0.57
CA ILE A 235 -10.94 13.94 0.23
C ILE A 235 -10.06 14.96 -0.48
N ASP A 236 -10.57 16.16 -0.72
CA ASP A 236 -9.77 17.28 -1.21
C ASP A 236 -9.16 18.01 -0.02
N ARG A 237 -7.84 18.03 0.05
CA ARG A 237 -7.07 18.58 1.16
C ARG A 237 -7.15 20.10 1.24
N LEU A 238 -7.47 20.78 0.14
CA LEU A 238 -7.53 22.23 0.09
C LEU A 238 -8.88 22.74 0.60
N THR A 239 -9.96 22.05 0.26
CA THR A 239 -11.33 22.47 0.61
C THR A 239 -11.88 21.72 1.82
N GLY A 240 -11.36 20.53 2.13
CA GLY A 240 -11.92 19.62 3.13
C GLY A 240 -13.16 18.87 2.64
N GLU A 241 -13.58 19.09 1.39
CA GLU A 241 -14.68 18.37 0.77
C GLU A 241 -14.36 16.87 0.69
N LYS A 242 -15.40 16.04 0.76
CA LYS A 242 -15.29 14.59 0.73
C LYS A 242 -16.41 13.97 -0.07
N VAL A 243 -16.07 12.97 -0.88
CA VAL A 243 -17.03 12.23 -1.70
C VAL A 243 -16.79 10.72 -1.57
N LYS A 244 -17.87 9.94 -1.57
CA LYS A 244 -17.78 8.48 -1.63
C LYS A 244 -17.32 8.08 -3.03
N VAL A 245 -16.33 7.21 -3.12
CA VAL A 245 -15.96 6.57 -4.38
C VAL A 245 -16.89 5.38 -4.58
N ASP A 246 -18.00 5.62 -5.28
CA ASP A 246 -19.00 4.60 -5.57
C ASP A 246 -18.62 3.80 -6.82
N LEU A 247 -18.45 2.50 -6.63
CA LEU A 247 -18.11 1.53 -7.67
C LEU A 247 -19.14 0.40 -7.72
N THR A 248 -20.32 0.61 -7.14
CA THR A 248 -21.42 -0.33 -7.19
C THR A 248 -21.96 -0.43 -8.61
N ILE A 249 -22.13 -1.66 -9.08
CA ILE A 249 -22.60 -1.95 -10.44
C ILE A 249 -24.11 -1.67 -10.48
N PRO A 250 -24.61 -0.91 -11.47
CA PRO A 250 -26.04 -0.63 -11.59
C PRO A 250 -26.87 -1.92 -11.62
N GLU A 251 -27.97 -1.94 -10.86
CA GLU A 251 -28.89 -3.10 -10.76
C GLU A 251 -28.27 -4.38 -10.19
N SER A 252 -27.10 -4.27 -9.53
CA SER A 252 -26.42 -5.39 -8.86
C SER A 252 -26.03 -5.00 -7.43
N ASP A 253 -25.91 -6.01 -6.56
CA ASP A 253 -25.33 -5.87 -5.22
C ASP A 253 -23.79 -5.97 -5.24
N GLU A 254 -23.20 -6.16 -6.43
CA GLU A 254 -21.76 -6.28 -6.63
C GLU A 254 -21.10 -4.90 -6.85
N SER A 255 -19.77 -4.84 -6.71
CA SER A 255 -19.00 -3.62 -6.91
C SER A 255 -17.66 -3.91 -7.58
N ILE A 256 -17.24 -3.00 -8.45
CA ILE A 256 -15.95 -3.08 -9.14
C ILE A 256 -14.81 -3.01 -8.12
N SER A 257 -13.89 -3.96 -8.22
CA SER A 257 -12.75 -4.05 -7.32
C SER A 257 -11.59 -3.18 -7.81
N LEU A 258 -11.63 -1.88 -7.49
CA LEU A 258 -10.45 -1.01 -7.63
C LEU A 258 -9.45 -1.26 -6.49
N PHE A 259 -8.26 -1.74 -6.86
CA PHE A 259 -7.10 -1.88 -5.99
C PHE A 259 -6.15 -0.69 -6.20
N ALA A 260 -6.33 0.34 -5.38
CA ALA A 260 -5.49 1.54 -5.44
C ALA A 260 -4.10 1.26 -4.87
N SER A 261 -3.05 1.78 -5.52
CA SER A 261 -1.65 1.52 -5.18
C SER A 261 -0.92 2.79 -4.73
N TYR A 262 -0.91 3.84 -5.55
CA TYR A 262 -0.19 5.09 -5.26
C TYR A 262 -0.72 6.27 -6.08
N TRP A 263 -0.23 7.46 -5.78
CA TRP A 263 -0.47 8.67 -6.59
C TRP A 263 0.77 9.03 -7.41
N LEU A 264 0.57 9.40 -8.67
CA LEU A 264 1.61 9.93 -9.54
C LEU A 264 1.03 11.03 -10.41
N ASN A 265 1.68 12.20 -10.43
CA ASN A 265 1.26 13.35 -11.25
C ASN A 265 -0.22 13.76 -11.08
N GLY A 266 -0.78 13.59 -9.89
CA GLY A 266 -2.18 13.90 -9.59
C GLY A 266 -3.20 12.84 -10.04
N GLU A 267 -2.73 11.69 -10.54
CA GLU A 267 -3.56 10.54 -10.92
C GLU A 267 -3.42 9.44 -9.88
N LEU A 268 -4.54 8.78 -9.56
CA LEU A 268 -4.53 7.60 -8.71
C LEU A 268 -4.24 6.39 -9.59
N HIS A 269 -3.14 5.71 -9.26
CA HIS A 269 -2.71 4.51 -9.94
C HIS A 269 -3.20 3.27 -9.19
N GLY A 270 -3.69 2.28 -9.92
CA GLY A 270 -4.20 1.05 -9.34
C GLY A 270 -4.42 -0.04 -10.37
N SER A 271 -5.19 -1.05 -9.99
CA SER A 271 -5.63 -2.12 -10.88
C SER A 271 -7.11 -2.45 -10.69
N ILE A 272 -7.73 -2.97 -11.74
CA ILE A 272 -9.07 -3.55 -11.74
C ILE A 272 -9.02 -4.92 -12.42
N GLN A 273 -10.00 -5.78 -12.14
CA GLN A 273 -10.10 -7.07 -12.83
C GLN A 273 -10.53 -6.84 -14.28
N SER A 274 -10.00 -7.63 -15.22
CA SER A 274 -10.34 -7.49 -16.65
C SER A 274 -11.85 -7.49 -16.93
N PRO A 275 -12.67 -8.38 -16.34
CA PRO A 275 -14.12 -8.37 -16.54
C PRO A 275 -14.81 -7.08 -16.08
N ASP A 276 -14.24 -6.37 -15.11
CA ASP A 276 -14.82 -5.15 -14.56
C ASP A 276 -14.57 -3.93 -15.46
N VAL A 277 -13.64 -4.01 -16.43
CA VAL A 277 -13.23 -2.86 -17.26
C VAL A 277 -14.37 -2.40 -18.16
N ALA A 278 -15.03 -3.33 -18.84
CA ALA A 278 -16.17 -3.01 -19.71
C ALA A 278 -17.31 -2.37 -18.91
N ILE A 279 -17.56 -2.88 -17.70
CA ILE A 279 -18.58 -2.36 -16.79
C ILE A 279 -18.22 -0.94 -16.35
N LEU A 280 -16.98 -0.71 -15.92
CA LEU A 280 -16.51 0.63 -15.53
C LEU A 280 -16.68 1.63 -16.69
N ILE A 281 -16.28 1.25 -17.90
CA ILE A 281 -16.44 2.11 -19.09
C ILE A 281 -17.91 2.45 -19.34
N SER A 282 -18.83 1.48 -19.16
CA SER A 282 -20.26 1.70 -19.33
C SER A 282 -20.86 2.68 -18.31
N MET A 283 -20.22 2.84 -17.15
CA MET A 283 -20.60 3.80 -16.10
C MET A 283 -20.04 5.21 -16.35
N LEU A 284 -19.12 5.37 -17.31
CA LEU A 284 -18.46 6.63 -17.62
C LEU A 284 -19.12 7.31 -18.83
N GLU A 285 -19.14 8.66 -18.82
CA GLU A 285 -19.54 9.44 -19.99
C GLU A 285 -18.54 9.24 -21.15
N GLU A 286 -19.02 9.37 -22.39
CA GLU A 286 -18.15 9.31 -23.57
C GLU A 286 -17.01 10.35 -23.46
N GLY A 287 -15.79 9.91 -23.76
CA GLY A 287 -14.58 10.76 -23.65
C GLY A 287 -13.98 10.86 -22.24
N ARG A 288 -14.52 10.16 -21.23
CA ARG A 288 -13.94 10.09 -19.87
C ARG A 288 -12.95 8.94 -19.67
N TYR A 289 -12.63 8.20 -20.72
CA TYR A 289 -11.66 7.12 -20.70
C TYR A 289 -10.84 7.12 -21.99
N SER A 290 -9.65 6.53 -21.90
CA SER A 290 -8.76 6.30 -23.03
C SER A 290 -7.91 5.07 -22.76
N PHE A 291 -7.50 4.37 -23.82
CA PHE A 291 -6.54 3.28 -23.73
C PHE A 291 -5.14 3.79 -24.11
N ASN A 292 -4.10 3.13 -23.58
CA ASN A 292 -2.75 3.33 -24.09
C ASN A 292 -2.64 2.81 -25.53
N GLU A 293 -1.65 3.31 -26.26
CA GLU A 293 -1.35 2.83 -27.61
C GLU A 293 -1.15 1.31 -27.62
N GLY A 294 -1.83 0.61 -28.54
CA GLY A 294 -1.79 -0.85 -28.62
C GLY A 294 -2.58 -1.59 -27.54
N THR A 295 -3.48 -0.92 -26.82
CA THR A 295 -4.44 -1.55 -25.91
C THR A 295 -5.86 -1.29 -26.37
N THR A 296 -6.67 -2.33 -26.41
CA THR A 296 -8.10 -2.30 -26.74
C THR A 296 -8.92 -3.04 -25.68
N LEU A 297 -10.23 -2.80 -25.67
CA LEU A 297 -11.12 -3.52 -24.76
C LEU A 297 -11.11 -5.04 -25.06
N GLU A 298 -11.05 -5.43 -26.34
CA GLU A 298 -10.97 -6.83 -26.76
C GLU A 298 -9.68 -7.52 -26.26
N GLU A 299 -8.53 -6.84 -26.33
CA GLU A 299 -7.27 -7.34 -25.78
C GLU A 299 -7.33 -7.48 -24.25
N ILE A 300 -7.96 -6.52 -23.57
CA ILE A 300 -8.15 -6.57 -22.12
C ILE A 300 -9.01 -7.78 -21.73
N GLU A 301 -10.18 -7.93 -22.36
CA GLU A 301 -11.14 -9.00 -22.08
C GLU A 301 -10.54 -10.38 -22.37
N SER A 302 -9.73 -10.50 -23.42
CA SER A 302 -9.05 -11.76 -23.78
C SER A 302 -7.83 -12.11 -22.93
N SER A 303 -7.22 -11.13 -22.24
CA SER A 303 -6.02 -11.36 -21.44
C SER A 303 -6.28 -12.09 -20.11
N GLU A 304 -7.50 -11.98 -19.58
CA GLU A 304 -7.93 -12.43 -18.25
C GLU A 304 -7.08 -11.87 -17.07
N ASN A 305 -6.13 -10.98 -17.34
CA ASN A 305 -5.26 -10.38 -16.32
C ASN A 305 -5.85 -9.07 -15.78
N PRO A 306 -5.49 -8.66 -14.55
CA PRO A 306 -5.83 -7.35 -14.03
C PRO A 306 -5.28 -6.25 -14.93
N VAL A 307 -6.08 -5.21 -15.13
CA VAL A 307 -5.72 -4.04 -15.93
C VAL A 307 -5.22 -2.94 -15.01
N LEU A 308 -4.06 -2.38 -15.35
CA LEU A 308 -3.56 -1.19 -14.67
C LEU A 308 -4.34 0.04 -15.12
N VAL A 309 -4.82 0.82 -14.17
CA VAL A 309 -5.62 2.02 -14.41
C VAL A 309 -4.95 3.25 -13.82
N ARG A 310 -5.12 4.38 -14.51
CA ARG A 310 -4.79 5.72 -14.03
C ARG A 310 -6.09 6.50 -13.95
N VAL A 311 -6.45 6.92 -12.75
CA VAL A 311 -7.73 7.58 -12.48
C VAL A 311 -7.47 9.03 -12.14
N LYS A 312 -7.96 9.92 -13.00
CA LYS A 312 -8.02 11.35 -12.72
C LYS A 312 -9.41 11.71 -12.19
N PHE A 313 -9.47 12.24 -10.97
CA PHE A 313 -10.71 12.69 -10.38
C PHE A 313 -11.04 14.13 -10.81
N LYS A 314 -12.35 14.44 -10.85
CA LYS A 314 -12.83 15.82 -11.01
C LYS A 314 -12.40 16.68 -9.83
N ASP A 315 -12.35 17.99 -10.05
CA ASP A 315 -12.18 18.97 -8.97
C ASP A 315 -13.31 18.85 -7.94
N SER A 316 -13.00 19.11 -6.67
CA SER A 316 -13.98 19.01 -5.58
C SER A 316 -15.18 19.95 -5.69
N SER A 317 -15.06 21.01 -6.49
CA SER A 317 -16.19 21.87 -6.85
C SER A 317 -17.23 21.20 -7.75
N GLU A 318 -16.94 20.01 -8.28
CA GLU A 318 -17.81 19.25 -9.20
C GLU A 318 -18.29 17.91 -8.60
N TRP A 319 -18.04 17.65 -7.32
CA TRP A 319 -18.45 16.42 -6.64
C TRP A 319 -19.95 16.43 -6.27
#